data_AF-A0A8H2XH08-F1
#
_entry.id   AF-A0A8H2XH08-F1
#
_cell.length_a   1.000
_cell.length_b   1.000
_cell.length_c   1.000
_cell.angle_alpha   90.00
_cell.angle_beta   90.00
_cell.angle_gamma   90.00
#
_symmetry.space_group_name_H-M   'P 1'
#
loop_
_entity.id
_entity.type
_entity.pdbx_description
1 polymer ?
#
loop_
_entity_poly.entity_id
_entity_poly.type
_entity_poly.pdbx_seq_one_letter_code
_entity_poly.pdbx_strand_id
1 'polypeptide(L)'
;MIRFIFESTRIISYARDTIIHGHSLGEETLQRMILVANTALEVAKSTDYELTYFTALYKLLVKNVLEARACSDLTREAAMKTMESSHELISVTSKVASLASVLSLMQLYAPVFRRACPESGDELVNLPRRLTAPEVKLKYYVSFDVILSVITHRPMFFRYNLDCLSSYDQELLDADDRPGLGWSIGVPDRLVYIMAKINILLEDYGNGVELKMVRELEKDIRAYKLAVSSGTTGDPTLKVERLVVKESWRLAAYVYLYMGLCGADTRDARVVKVQKQFMRLLDTVRPRRNPDSFLTIPMMIVGIATSSPADQSTLLARLWGVSECSRLGTMGNDM
;
A
#
# COMPACT_ATOMS: atom_id res chain seq x y z
N MET A 1 8.16 -24.32 3.58
CA MET A 1 8.00 -23.31 4.64
C MET A 1 8.08 -21.93 4.00
N ILE A 2 6.94 -21.36 3.59
CA ILE A 2 6.91 -20.06 2.91
C ILE A 2 6.87 -18.99 4.01
N ARG A 3 8.04 -18.47 4.38
CA ARG A 3 8.16 -17.35 5.32
C ARG A 3 7.64 -16.09 4.62
N PHE A 4 6.56 -15.52 5.11
CA PHE A 4 5.96 -14.31 4.58
C PHE A 4 6.18 -13.10 5.49
N ILE A 5 6.14 -11.96 4.83
CA ILE A 5 6.20 -10.57 5.27
C ILE A 5 7.61 -10.04 5.43
N PHE A 6 7.80 -8.83 4.91
CA PHE A 6 9.02 -8.03 4.91
C PHE A 6 9.77 -8.16 6.26
N GLU A 7 9.04 -8.26 7.38
CA GLU A 7 9.54 -8.56 8.74
C GLU A 7 8.90 -9.82 9.39
N SER A 8 9.19 -11.01 8.85
CA SER A 8 8.61 -12.28 9.32
C SER A 8 8.74 -12.58 10.83
N THR A 9 9.85 -12.20 11.47
CA THR A 9 10.06 -12.45 12.91
C THR A 9 9.16 -11.59 13.80
N ARG A 10 8.89 -10.35 13.38
CA ARG A 10 8.05 -9.40 14.13
C ARG A 10 6.58 -9.77 14.04
N ILE A 11 6.16 -10.30 12.91
CA ILE A 11 4.76 -10.68 12.71
C ILE A 11 4.43 -12.00 13.38
N ILE A 12 5.40 -12.89 13.58
CA ILE A 12 5.18 -14.07 14.44
C ILE A 12 4.86 -13.63 15.88
N SER A 13 5.54 -12.62 16.41
CA SER A 13 5.20 -12.02 17.71
C SER A 13 3.82 -11.39 17.68
N TYR A 14 3.54 -10.51 16.72
CA TYR A 14 2.26 -9.82 16.63
C TYR A 14 1.06 -10.78 16.43
N ALA A 15 1.22 -11.78 15.57
CA ALA A 15 0.21 -12.81 15.33
C ALA A 15 0.00 -13.69 16.57
N ARG A 16 1.08 -14.05 17.28
CA ARG A 16 0.97 -14.77 18.56
C ARG A 16 0.19 -13.96 19.59
N ASP A 17 0.52 -12.69 19.75
CA ASP A 17 -0.17 -11.81 20.69
C ASP A 17 -1.64 -11.64 20.29
N THR A 18 -1.91 -11.46 18.99
CA THR A 18 -3.26 -11.37 18.44
C THR A 18 -4.08 -12.64 18.70
N ILE A 19 -3.51 -13.83 18.50
CA ILE A 19 -4.20 -15.11 18.77
C ILE A 19 -4.48 -15.28 20.27
N ILE A 20 -3.50 -14.97 21.13
CA ILE A 20 -3.68 -15.05 22.59
C ILE A 20 -4.78 -14.09 23.06
N HIS A 21 -4.83 -12.88 22.52
CA HIS A 21 -5.88 -11.90 22.82
C HIS A 21 -7.22 -12.29 22.18
N GLY A 22 -7.23 -12.94 21.01
CA GLY A 22 -8.45 -13.39 20.35
C GLY A 22 -9.28 -14.36 21.19
N HIS A 23 -8.61 -15.26 21.92
CA HIS A 23 -9.27 -16.18 22.84
C HIS A 23 -9.93 -15.49 24.04
N SER A 24 -9.49 -14.28 24.42
CA SER A 24 -10.08 -13.50 25.53
C SER A 24 -11.11 -12.46 25.07
N LEU A 25 -11.20 -12.16 23.76
CA LEU A 25 -12.02 -11.09 23.18
C LEU A 25 -13.36 -11.57 22.58
N GLY A 26 -13.74 -12.84 22.78
CA GLY A 26 -15.05 -13.39 22.43
C GLY A 26 -15.13 -14.17 21.10
N GLU A 27 -16.27 -14.83 20.88
CA GLU A 27 -16.50 -15.79 19.78
C GLU A 27 -16.42 -15.15 18.39
N GLU A 28 -16.98 -13.95 18.20
CA GLU A 28 -16.94 -13.23 16.92
C GLU A 28 -15.50 -12.89 16.48
N THR A 29 -14.67 -12.44 17.44
CA THR A 29 -13.26 -12.12 17.21
C THR A 29 -12.48 -13.36 16.78
N LEU A 30 -12.71 -14.49 17.45
CA LEU A 30 -12.08 -15.77 17.11
C LEU A 30 -12.52 -16.26 15.72
N GLN A 31 -13.82 -16.20 15.41
CA GLN A 31 -14.34 -16.58 14.10
C GLN A 31 -13.70 -15.76 12.98
N ARG A 32 -13.59 -14.43 13.17
CA ARG A 32 -12.91 -13.54 12.24
C ARG A 32 -11.45 -13.93 12.02
N MET A 33 -10.70 -14.19 13.10
CA MET A 33 -9.30 -14.61 13.01
C MET A 33 -9.14 -15.91 12.22
N ILE A 34 -10.02 -16.89 12.45
CA ILE A 34 -10.02 -18.15 11.70
C ILE A 34 -10.28 -17.90 10.21
N LEU A 35 -11.26 -17.05 9.87
CA LEU A 35 -11.57 -16.71 8.50
C LEU A 35 -10.40 -16.01 7.79
N VAL A 36 -9.74 -15.04 8.45
CA VAL A 36 -8.54 -14.36 7.92
C VAL A 36 -7.41 -15.36 7.70
N ALA A 37 -7.11 -16.19 8.70
CA ALA A 37 -6.02 -17.18 8.63
C ALA A 37 -6.23 -18.20 7.50
N ASN A 38 -7.45 -18.76 7.39
CA ASN A 38 -7.77 -19.72 6.34
C ASN A 38 -7.73 -19.08 4.96
N THR A 39 -8.26 -17.86 4.81
CA THR A 39 -8.19 -17.14 3.53
C THR A 39 -6.74 -16.86 3.13
N ALA A 40 -5.91 -16.37 4.05
CA ALA A 40 -4.50 -16.11 3.79
C ALA A 40 -3.74 -17.40 3.43
N LEU A 41 -4.05 -18.52 4.08
CA LEU A 41 -3.45 -19.82 3.81
C LEU A 41 -3.81 -20.34 2.42
N GLU A 42 -5.06 -20.22 2.00
CA GLU A 42 -5.51 -20.63 0.66
C GLU A 42 -4.81 -19.82 -0.44
N VAL A 43 -4.82 -18.49 -0.31
CA VAL A 43 -4.19 -17.56 -1.26
C VAL A 43 -2.66 -17.75 -1.31
N ALA A 44 -2.04 -18.17 -0.21
CA ALA A 44 -0.60 -18.42 -0.18
C ALA A 44 -0.20 -19.77 -0.80
N LYS A 45 -1.09 -20.76 -0.83
CA LYS A 45 -0.78 -22.13 -1.28
C LYS A 45 -0.84 -22.32 -2.79
N SER A 46 -1.81 -21.69 -3.45
CA SER A 46 -2.13 -21.95 -4.86
C SER A 46 -2.67 -20.69 -5.53
N THR A 47 -2.70 -20.66 -6.86
CA THR A 47 -3.55 -19.74 -7.65
C THR A 47 -4.97 -20.28 -7.82
N ASP A 48 -5.11 -21.60 -7.75
CA ASP A 48 -6.38 -22.34 -7.81
C ASP A 48 -6.93 -22.54 -6.41
N TYR A 49 -7.45 -21.46 -5.83
CA TYR A 49 -8.16 -21.46 -4.55
C TYR A 49 -9.63 -21.12 -4.75
N GLU A 50 -10.45 -21.75 -3.92
CA GLU A 50 -11.83 -21.35 -3.69
C GLU A 50 -11.90 -20.11 -2.79
N LEU A 51 -12.93 -19.29 -2.96
CA LEU A 51 -13.11 -18.06 -2.19
C LEU A 51 -14.07 -18.25 -1.01
N THR A 52 -14.19 -19.46 -0.48
CA THR A 52 -15.19 -19.79 0.54
C THR A 52 -14.98 -19.01 1.83
N TYR A 53 -13.78 -19.07 2.42
CA TYR A 53 -13.46 -18.32 3.64
C TYR A 53 -13.44 -16.81 3.40
N PHE A 54 -12.94 -16.37 2.24
CA PHE A 54 -12.98 -14.96 1.85
C PHE A 54 -14.40 -14.43 1.77
N THR A 55 -15.32 -15.17 1.14
CA THR A 55 -16.72 -14.76 0.97
C THR A 55 -17.41 -14.64 2.33
N ALA A 56 -17.14 -15.57 3.25
CA ALA A 56 -17.64 -15.50 4.62
C ALA A 56 -17.08 -14.28 5.37
N LEU A 57 -15.76 -14.04 5.29
CA LEU A 57 -15.11 -12.88 5.88
C LEU A 57 -15.67 -11.56 5.33
N TYR A 58 -15.78 -11.47 4.01
CA TYR A 58 -16.30 -10.31 3.30
C TYR A 58 -17.73 -10.00 3.76
N LYS A 59 -18.62 -11.00 3.76
CA LYS A 59 -20.01 -10.84 4.21
C LYS A 59 -20.10 -10.34 5.65
N LEU A 60 -19.32 -10.93 6.56
CA LEU A 60 -19.28 -10.55 7.97
C LEU A 60 -18.87 -9.08 8.14
N LEU A 61 -17.74 -8.69 7.56
CA LEU A 61 -17.17 -7.36 7.77
C LEU A 61 -17.93 -6.26 7.02
N VAL A 62 -18.38 -6.53 5.79
CA VAL A 62 -19.18 -5.58 5.00
C VAL A 62 -20.52 -5.29 5.67
N LYS A 63 -21.16 -6.31 6.28
CA LYS A 63 -22.39 -6.11 7.06
C LYS A 63 -22.16 -5.09 8.18
N ASN A 64 -21.11 -5.26 8.99
CA ASN A 64 -20.80 -4.37 10.10
C ASN A 64 -20.55 -2.92 9.63
N VAL A 65 -19.90 -2.75 8.47
CA VAL A 65 -19.67 -1.41 7.88
C VAL A 65 -20.97 -0.78 7.39
N LEU A 66 -21.85 -1.56 6.75
CA LEU A 66 -23.15 -1.06 6.29
C LEU A 66 -24.02 -0.61 7.47
N GLU A 67 -24.05 -1.38 8.56
CA GLU A 67 -24.76 -1.03 9.79
C GLU A 67 -24.19 0.25 10.42
N ALA A 68 -22.85 0.36 10.52
CA ALA A 68 -22.21 1.56 11.03
C ALA A 68 -22.53 2.80 10.17
N ARG A 69 -22.57 2.67 8.85
CA ARG A 69 -22.92 3.76 7.92
C ARG A 69 -24.37 4.20 8.06
N ALA A 70 -25.28 3.29 8.38
CA ALA A 70 -26.69 3.59 8.57
C ALA A 70 -26.96 4.33 9.90
N CYS A 71 -26.01 4.30 10.84
CA CYS A 71 -26.11 4.98 12.13
C CYS A 71 -25.79 6.48 12.01
N SER A 72 -26.80 7.34 12.17
CA SER A 72 -26.65 8.81 12.11
C SER A 72 -25.71 9.35 13.20
N ASP A 73 -25.76 8.74 14.39
CA ASP A 73 -25.01 9.13 15.58
C ASP A 73 -23.80 8.22 15.82
N LEU A 74 -23.17 7.75 14.73
CA LEU A 74 -21.98 6.93 14.82
C LEU A 74 -20.86 7.69 15.55
N THR A 75 -20.57 7.26 16.78
CA THR A 75 -19.49 7.81 17.59
C THR A 75 -18.13 7.45 16.97
N ARG A 76 -17.11 8.25 17.29
CA ARG A 76 -15.74 8.00 16.83
C ARG A 76 -15.25 6.63 17.32
N GLU A 77 -15.57 6.26 18.55
CA GLU A 77 -15.18 4.99 19.16
C GLU A 77 -15.84 3.81 18.43
N ALA A 78 -17.12 3.91 18.07
CA ALA A 78 -17.81 2.89 17.28
C ALA A 78 -17.27 2.80 15.85
N ALA A 79 -16.96 3.94 15.22
CA ALA A 79 -16.30 3.98 13.92
C ALA A 79 -14.91 3.32 13.98
N MET A 80 -14.12 3.62 15.01
CA MET A 80 -12.81 3.02 15.26
C MET A 80 -12.88 1.50 15.44
N LYS A 81 -13.90 1.00 16.15
CA LYS A 81 -14.16 -0.43 16.30
C LYS A 81 -14.52 -1.07 14.95
N THR A 82 -15.36 -0.41 14.15
CA THR A 82 -15.74 -0.89 12.81
C THR A 82 -14.53 -0.93 11.87
N MET A 83 -13.61 0.03 12.00
CA MET A 83 -12.36 0.09 11.23
C MET A 83 -11.33 -0.97 11.65
N GLU A 84 -11.49 -1.66 12.77
CA GLU A 84 -10.46 -2.55 13.34
C GLU A 84 -9.91 -3.58 12.33
N SER A 85 -10.81 -4.21 11.59
CA SER A 85 -10.48 -5.23 10.57
C SER A 85 -10.48 -4.72 9.13
N SER A 86 -10.56 -3.41 8.92
CA SER A 86 -10.52 -2.82 7.57
C SER A 86 -9.23 -3.22 6.83
N HIS A 87 -8.08 -3.13 7.49
CA HIS A 87 -6.79 -3.44 6.87
C HIS A 87 -6.68 -4.90 6.43
N GLU A 88 -7.20 -5.86 7.22
CA GLU A 88 -7.24 -7.29 6.86
C GLU A 88 -8.09 -7.50 5.60
N LEU A 89 -9.30 -6.94 5.59
CA LEU A 89 -10.21 -7.10 4.46
C LEU A 89 -9.69 -6.42 3.19
N ILE A 90 -9.19 -5.19 3.29
CA ILE A 90 -8.64 -4.46 2.13
C ILE A 90 -7.42 -5.20 1.58
N SER A 91 -6.53 -5.70 2.46
CA SER A 91 -5.34 -6.44 2.05
C SER A 91 -5.66 -7.75 1.35
N VAL A 92 -6.64 -8.50 1.83
CA VAL A 92 -7.06 -9.75 1.17
C VAL A 92 -7.78 -9.45 -0.12
N THR A 93 -8.70 -8.47 -0.12
CA THR A 93 -9.48 -8.09 -1.31
C THR A 93 -8.57 -7.65 -2.45
N SER A 94 -7.48 -6.91 -2.17
CA SER A 94 -6.51 -6.50 -3.19
C SER A 94 -5.71 -7.65 -3.82
N LYS A 95 -5.72 -8.84 -3.21
CA LYS A 95 -5.06 -10.03 -3.74
C LYS A 95 -5.97 -10.95 -4.53
N VAL A 96 -7.27 -10.94 -4.23
CA VAL A 96 -8.19 -11.98 -4.69
C VAL A 96 -9.38 -11.46 -5.49
N ALA A 97 -9.67 -10.16 -5.43
CA ALA A 97 -10.80 -9.54 -6.09
C ALA A 97 -10.34 -8.48 -7.08
N SER A 98 -11.23 -8.08 -7.98
CA SER A 98 -10.95 -7.12 -9.06
C SER A 98 -10.62 -5.73 -8.54
N LEU A 99 -9.94 -4.92 -9.35
CA LEU A 99 -9.65 -3.51 -9.03
C LEU A 99 -10.94 -2.74 -8.72
N ALA A 100 -12.02 -3.00 -9.47
CA ALA A 100 -13.34 -2.39 -9.22
C ALA A 100 -13.92 -2.77 -7.85
N SER A 101 -13.73 -4.02 -7.41
CA SER A 101 -14.17 -4.49 -6.10
C SER A 101 -13.37 -3.83 -4.97
N VAL A 102 -12.06 -3.66 -5.15
CA VAL A 102 -11.18 -2.96 -4.22
C VAL A 102 -11.59 -1.49 -4.07
N LEU A 103 -11.82 -0.80 -5.19
CA LEU A 103 -12.27 0.60 -5.18
C LEU A 103 -13.63 0.74 -4.49
N SER A 104 -14.56 -0.16 -4.78
CA SER A 104 -15.89 -0.19 -4.17
C SER A 104 -15.80 -0.43 -2.65
N LEU A 105 -14.90 -1.31 -2.22
CA LEU A 105 -14.65 -1.55 -0.79
C LEU A 105 -14.09 -0.32 -0.10
N MET A 106 -13.11 0.36 -0.70
CA MET A 106 -12.56 1.60 -0.15
C MET A 106 -13.63 2.68 -0.04
N GLN A 107 -14.45 2.87 -1.07
CA GLN A 107 -15.58 3.79 -1.05
C GLN A 107 -16.60 3.45 0.05
N LEU A 108 -16.86 2.16 0.28
CA LEU A 108 -17.73 1.69 1.35
C LEU A 108 -17.17 2.07 2.74
N TYR A 109 -15.86 1.94 2.97
CA TYR A 109 -15.24 2.30 4.24
C TYR A 109 -15.08 3.81 4.45
N ALA A 110 -15.06 4.61 3.39
CA ALA A 110 -14.75 6.05 3.47
C ALA A 110 -15.52 6.81 4.56
N PRO A 111 -16.87 6.74 4.67
CA PRO A 111 -17.59 7.49 5.70
C PRO A 111 -17.25 7.04 7.13
N VAL A 112 -17.01 5.75 7.33
CA VAL A 112 -16.64 5.18 8.63
C VAL A 112 -15.21 5.58 9.00
N PHE A 113 -14.28 5.50 8.05
CA PHE A 113 -12.92 6.02 8.20
C PHE A 113 -12.94 7.49 8.61
N ARG A 114 -13.77 8.30 7.95
CA ARG A 114 -13.87 9.73 8.25
C ARG A 114 -14.32 9.99 9.70
N ARG A 115 -15.34 9.25 10.16
CA ARG A 115 -15.84 9.31 11.54
C ARG A 115 -14.84 8.80 12.58
N ALA A 116 -13.94 7.90 12.19
CA ALA A 116 -12.88 7.39 13.05
C ALA A 116 -11.70 8.38 13.21
N CYS A 117 -11.59 9.40 12.34
CA CYS A 117 -10.54 10.42 12.44
C CYS A 117 -10.85 11.44 13.55
N PRO A 118 -9.82 11.98 14.22
CA PRO A 118 -10.00 12.97 15.29
C PRO A 118 -10.43 14.36 14.79
N GLU A 119 -10.10 14.71 13.54
CA GLU A 119 -10.46 15.99 12.93
C GLU A 119 -11.98 16.12 12.77
N SER A 120 -12.53 17.30 13.08
CA SER A 120 -13.96 17.59 12.95
C SER A 120 -14.43 17.43 11.51
N GLY A 121 -15.73 17.18 11.27
CA GLY A 121 -16.29 16.79 9.96
C GLY A 121 -15.89 17.67 8.77
N ASP A 122 -15.68 18.96 9.00
CA ASP A 122 -15.33 19.93 7.95
C ASP A 122 -13.82 20.10 7.74
N GLU A 123 -12.97 19.61 8.66
CA GLU A 123 -11.52 19.69 8.56
C GLU A 123 -10.92 18.56 7.71
N LEU A 124 -9.86 18.85 6.97
CA LEU A 124 -9.14 17.79 6.23
C LEU A 124 -8.40 16.87 7.20
N VAL A 125 -8.42 15.56 6.91
CA VAL A 125 -7.65 14.58 7.69
C VAL A 125 -6.15 14.87 7.54
N ASN A 126 -5.41 14.95 8.65
CA ASN A 126 -3.97 15.21 8.60
C ASN A 126 -3.20 13.92 8.26
N LEU A 127 -2.68 13.84 7.04
CA LEU A 127 -2.01 12.64 6.53
C LEU A 127 -0.72 12.31 7.30
N PRO A 128 0.23 13.24 7.53
CA PRO A 128 1.42 12.96 8.34
C PRO A 128 1.07 12.32 9.68
N ARG A 129 0.11 12.90 10.41
CA ARG A 129 -0.35 12.39 11.70
C ARG A 129 -0.97 11.00 11.57
N ARG A 130 -1.69 10.68 10.49
CA ARG A 130 -2.23 9.32 10.29
C ARG A 130 -1.13 8.30 9.95
N LEU A 131 -0.11 8.69 9.21
CA LEU A 131 1.03 7.82 8.88
C LEU A 131 1.93 7.56 10.11
N THR A 132 2.05 8.53 11.02
CA THR A 132 2.88 8.46 12.23
C THR A 132 2.13 7.99 13.49
N ALA A 133 0.81 7.83 13.44
CA ALA A 133 0.04 7.32 14.57
C ALA A 133 0.08 5.77 14.67
N PRO A 134 -0.17 5.19 15.86
CA PRO A 134 -0.11 3.74 16.06
C PRO A 134 -1.31 2.97 15.49
N GLU A 135 -2.39 3.65 15.07
CA GLU A 135 -3.60 3.00 14.58
C GLU A 135 -3.42 2.45 13.15
N VAL A 136 -2.86 1.23 13.06
CA VAL A 136 -2.56 0.51 11.81
C VAL A 136 -3.70 0.54 10.80
N LYS A 137 -4.94 0.35 11.27
CA LYS A 137 -6.17 0.41 10.47
C LYS A 137 -6.37 1.72 9.70
N LEU A 138 -6.20 2.86 10.38
CA LEU A 138 -6.38 4.18 9.75
C LEU A 138 -5.21 4.49 8.84
N LYS A 139 -4.00 4.18 9.29
CA LYS A 139 -2.79 4.30 8.48
C LYS A 139 -2.90 3.50 7.18
N TYR A 140 -3.31 2.24 7.26
CA TYR A 140 -3.47 1.37 6.10
C TYR A 140 -4.47 1.96 5.10
N TYR A 141 -5.62 2.46 5.59
CA TYR A 141 -6.62 3.10 4.73
C TYR A 141 -6.05 4.31 3.98
N VAL A 142 -5.44 5.28 4.67
CA VAL A 142 -4.90 6.48 4.01
C VAL A 142 -3.76 6.17 3.06
N SER A 143 -2.87 5.25 3.43
CA SER A 143 -1.79 4.85 2.53
C SER A 143 -2.34 4.18 1.28
N PHE A 144 -3.35 3.32 1.41
CA PHE A 144 -3.90 2.60 0.28
C PHE A 144 -4.76 3.50 -0.61
N ASP A 145 -5.45 4.51 -0.06
CA ASP A 145 -6.13 5.55 -0.85
C ASP A 145 -5.15 6.31 -1.76
N VAL A 146 -4.02 6.76 -1.19
CA VAL A 146 -2.96 7.43 -1.95
C VAL A 146 -2.43 6.52 -3.06
N ILE A 147 -2.11 5.26 -2.76
CA ILE A 147 -1.57 4.32 -3.74
C ILE A 147 -2.57 3.97 -4.85
N LEU A 148 -3.86 3.81 -4.52
CA LEU A 148 -4.90 3.60 -5.52
C LEU A 148 -5.01 4.80 -6.46
N SER A 149 -4.92 6.03 -5.93
CA SER A 149 -4.88 7.24 -6.75
C SER A 149 -3.68 7.22 -7.72
N VAL A 150 -2.49 6.84 -7.25
CA VAL A 150 -1.28 6.73 -8.09
C VAL A 150 -1.45 5.75 -9.25
N ILE A 151 -1.94 4.53 -8.97
CA ILE A 151 -1.95 3.45 -9.98
C ILE A 151 -3.16 3.51 -10.92
N THR A 152 -4.21 4.25 -10.56
CA THR A 152 -5.42 4.40 -11.39
C THR A 152 -5.60 5.81 -11.96
N HIS A 153 -4.72 6.74 -11.60
CA HIS A 153 -4.78 8.15 -11.99
C HIS A 153 -6.11 8.85 -11.62
N ARG A 154 -6.82 8.33 -10.61
CA ARG A 154 -8.06 8.92 -10.08
C ARG A 154 -7.77 9.84 -8.89
N PRO A 155 -8.66 10.80 -8.56
CA PRO A 155 -8.59 11.51 -7.29
C PRO A 155 -8.63 10.55 -6.09
N MET A 156 -7.90 10.89 -5.03
CA MET A 156 -8.02 10.20 -3.73
C MET A 156 -9.46 10.28 -3.21
N PHE A 157 -9.88 9.32 -2.38
CA PHE A 157 -11.20 9.39 -1.71
C PHE A 157 -11.29 10.57 -0.76
N PHE A 158 -10.17 10.99 -0.20
CA PHE A 158 -10.07 12.19 0.61
C PHE A 158 -8.97 13.12 0.12
N ARG A 159 -9.26 14.41 0.17
CA ARG A 159 -8.22 15.43 0.19
C ARG A 159 -7.63 15.49 1.59
N TYR A 160 -6.30 15.44 1.68
CA TYR A 160 -5.58 15.41 2.95
C TYR A 160 -4.90 16.74 3.27
N ASN A 161 -4.79 17.06 4.56
CA ASN A 161 -3.85 18.07 5.02
C ASN A 161 -2.44 17.44 5.08
N LEU A 162 -1.44 18.13 4.51
CA LEU A 162 -0.03 17.73 4.46
C LEU A 162 0.86 18.46 5.47
N ASP A 163 0.31 19.33 6.31
CA ASP A 163 1.06 20.08 7.30
C ASP A 163 1.72 19.12 8.30
N CYS A 164 3.05 19.05 8.22
CA CYS A 164 3.88 18.38 9.23
C CYS A 164 4.02 19.30 10.43
N LEU A 165 3.48 18.87 11.57
CA LEU A 165 3.38 19.70 12.77
C LEU A 165 4.71 19.78 13.56
N SER A 166 5.66 18.85 13.33
CA SER A 166 6.94 18.82 14.04
C SER A 166 8.07 18.15 13.25
N SER A 167 9.33 18.41 13.67
CA SER A 167 10.50 17.66 13.18
C SER A 167 10.44 16.17 13.55
N TYR A 168 9.82 15.85 14.69
CA TYR A 168 9.60 14.49 15.15
C TYR A 168 8.68 13.69 14.19
N ASP A 169 7.63 14.32 13.65
CA ASP A 169 6.77 13.68 12.65
C ASP A 169 7.56 13.31 11.38
N GLN A 170 8.50 14.17 10.96
CA GLN A 170 9.33 13.90 9.79
C GLN A 170 10.26 12.70 10.04
N GLU A 171 10.87 12.59 11.22
CA GLU A 171 11.68 11.43 11.60
C GLU A 171 10.85 10.14 11.65
N LEU A 172 9.61 10.22 12.14
CA LEU A 172 8.71 9.06 12.18
C LEU A 172 8.25 8.60 10.78
N LEU A 173 8.10 9.52 9.82
CA LEU A 173 7.82 9.15 8.42
C LEU A 173 8.99 8.42 7.75
N ASP A 174 10.21 8.73 8.19
CA ASP A 174 11.44 8.11 7.71
C ASP A 174 11.77 6.79 8.45
N ALA A 175 11.01 6.46 9.50
CA ALA A 175 11.21 5.25 10.28
C ALA A 175 10.77 3.99 9.51
N ASP A 176 11.70 3.05 9.36
CA ASP A 176 11.52 1.84 8.55
C ASP A 176 10.64 0.75 9.21
N ASP A 177 10.49 0.82 10.53
CA ASP A 177 10.07 -0.31 11.36
C ASP A 177 8.60 -0.24 11.80
N ARG A 178 7.80 0.65 11.21
CA ARG A 178 6.42 0.91 11.66
C ARG A 178 5.38 -0.01 10.98
N PRO A 179 4.39 -0.53 11.73
CA PRO A 179 3.25 -1.24 11.14
C PRO A 179 2.51 -0.37 10.11
N GLY A 180 1.98 -1.00 9.06
CA GLY A 180 1.22 -0.30 8.02
C GLY A 180 1.38 -0.93 6.64
N LEU A 181 1.10 -0.14 5.60
CA LEU A 181 1.11 -0.60 4.21
C LEU A 181 2.52 -1.07 3.77
N GLY A 182 3.59 -0.51 4.34
CA GLY A 182 4.97 -0.97 4.13
C GLY A 182 5.18 -2.45 4.46
N TRP A 183 4.43 -3.04 5.39
CA TRP A 183 4.51 -4.48 5.67
C TRP A 183 3.83 -5.34 4.59
N SER A 184 2.86 -4.77 3.86
CA SER A 184 2.09 -5.50 2.84
C SER A 184 2.68 -5.40 1.44
N ILE A 185 3.13 -4.21 1.03
CA ILE A 185 3.63 -3.93 -0.34
C ILE A 185 5.00 -3.25 -0.36
N GLY A 186 5.63 -3.04 0.80
CA GLY A 186 7.00 -2.51 0.88
C GLY A 186 7.13 -0.99 0.70
N VAL A 187 6.02 -0.25 0.57
CA VAL A 187 6.06 1.20 0.38
C VAL A 187 6.42 1.92 1.69
N PRO A 188 7.44 2.80 1.70
CA PRO A 188 7.76 3.66 2.84
C PRO A 188 6.72 4.76 3.04
N ASP A 189 6.40 5.10 4.31
CA ASP A 189 5.45 6.15 4.65
C ASP A 189 5.86 7.52 4.07
N ARG A 190 7.16 7.82 4.05
CA ARG A 190 7.69 9.04 3.41
C ARG A 190 7.32 9.13 1.93
N LEU A 191 7.37 8.02 1.20
CA LEU A 191 6.99 8.00 -0.22
C LEU A 191 5.47 8.10 -0.40
N VAL A 192 4.68 7.51 0.50
CA VAL A 192 3.21 7.73 0.53
C VAL A 192 2.90 9.21 0.72
N TYR A 193 3.54 9.89 1.67
CA TYR A 193 3.37 11.33 1.87
C TYR A 193 3.72 12.14 0.62
N ILE A 194 4.85 11.84 -0.03
CA ILE A 194 5.27 12.54 -1.26
C ILE A 194 4.28 12.27 -2.41
N MET A 195 3.81 11.03 -2.57
CA MET A 195 2.81 10.69 -3.59
C MET A 195 1.47 11.40 -3.35
N ALA A 196 1.04 11.56 -2.09
CA ALA A 196 -0.14 12.35 -1.77
C ALA A 196 0.03 13.83 -2.15
N LYS A 197 1.23 14.39 -1.91
CA LYS A 197 1.59 15.75 -2.37
C LYS A 197 1.54 15.88 -3.88
N ILE A 198 2.03 14.87 -4.61
CA ILE A 198 1.90 14.81 -6.07
C ILE A 198 0.42 14.78 -6.49
N ASN A 199 -0.41 13.93 -5.87
CA ASN A 199 -1.84 13.82 -6.19
C ASN A 199 -2.60 15.13 -5.97
N ILE A 200 -2.31 15.85 -4.88
CA ILE A 200 -2.92 17.15 -4.58
C ILE A 200 -2.54 18.20 -5.64
N LEU A 201 -1.25 18.25 -6.03
CA LEU A 201 -0.81 19.18 -7.08
C LEU A 201 -1.43 18.83 -8.44
N LEU A 202 -1.60 17.54 -8.73
CA LEU A 202 -2.27 17.08 -9.95
C LEU A 202 -3.75 17.47 -9.96
N GLU A 203 -4.43 17.36 -8.82
CA GLU A 203 -5.83 17.81 -8.67
C GLU A 203 -5.97 19.33 -8.85
N ASP A 204 -5.04 20.11 -8.26
CA ASP A 204 -5.13 21.57 -8.25
C ASP A 204 -4.70 22.21 -9.58
N TYR A 205 -3.72 21.62 -10.27
CA TYR A 205 -3.04 22.24 -11.42
C TYR A 205 -2.96 21.36 -12.66
N GLY A 206 -3.37 20.10 -12.59
CA GLY A 206 -3.11 19.12 -13.65
C GLY A 206 -1.61 19.02 -13.96
N ASN A 207 -1.27 19.01 -15.25
CA ASN A 207 0.14 18.98 -15.69
C ASN A 207 0.81 20.37 -15.69
N GLY A 208 0.08 21.43 -15.29
CA GLY A 208 0.52 22.83 -15.32
C GLY A 208 1.32 23.28 -14.09
N VAL A 209 1.93 22.35 -13.34
CA VAL A 209 2.64 22.64 -12.09
C VAL A 209 3.95 23.40 -12.35
N GLU A 210 4.26 24.37 -11.49
CA GLU A 210 5.51 25.14 -11.58
C GLU A 210 6.76 24.26 -11.44
N LEU A 211 7.79 24.54 -12.25
CA LEU A 211 9.06 23.83 -12.22
C LEU A 211 9.74 23.84 -10.84
N LYS A 212 9.51 24.90 -10.05
CA LYS A 212 10.04 24.99 -8.68
C LYS A 212 9.45 23.89 -7.78
N MET A 213 8.14 23.68 -7.83
CA MET A 213 7.46 22.63 -7.05
C MET A 213 7.91 21.24 -7.49
N VAL A 214 8.09 21.02 -8.80
CA VAL A 214 8.65 19.77 -9.33
C VAL A 214 10.05 19.51 -8.77
N ARG A 215 10.94 20.50 -8.77
CA ARG A 215 12.30 20.38 -8.21
C ARG A 215 12.30 20.12 -6.70
N GLU A 216 11.35 20.70 -5.97
CA GLU A 216 11.17 20.42 -4.54
C GLU A 216 10.76 18.96 -4.31
N LEU A 217 9.83 18.43 -5.12
CA LEU A 217 9.46 17.01 -5.07
C LEU A 217 10.63 16.09 -5.45
N GLU A 218 11.42 16.44 -6.47
CA GLU A 218 12.62 15.67 -6.82
C GLU A 218 13.62 15.61 -5.65
N LYS A 219 13.77 16.72 -4.92
CA LYS A 219 14.60 16.81 -3.72
C LYS A 219 14.02 15.98 -2.59
N ASP A 220 12.70 16.02 -2.36
CA ASP A 220 12.01 15.23 -1.35
C ASP A 220 12.19 13.72 -1.61
N ILE A 221 12.00 13.26 -2.85
CA ILE A 221 12.22 11.85 -3.25
C ILE A 221 13.70 11.46 -3.10
N ARG A 222 14.63 12.37 -3.41
CA ARG A 222 16.07 12.11 -3.26
C ARG A 222 16.50 12.05 -1.80
N ALA A 223 15.91 12.90 -0.96
CA ALA A 223 16.23 13.00 0.46
C ALA A 223 15.75 11.79 1.27
N TYR A 224 14.81 11.00 0.73
CA TYR A 224 14.45 9.71 1.29
C TYR A 224 15.71 8.84 1.43
N LYS A 225 16.11 8.60 2.67
CA LYS A 225 17.23 7.73 3.00
C LYS A 225 16.74 6.29 3.03
N LEU A 226 17.41 5.43 2.28
CA LEU A 226 17.31 3.98 2.43
C LEU A 226 17.92 3.59 3.78
N ALA A 227 17.17 3.81 4.88
CA ALA A 227 17.58 3.31 6.18
C ALA A 227 17.58 1.77 6.10
N VAL A 228 18.75 1.17 6.28
CA VAL A 228 18.86 -0.26 6.54
C VAL A 228 18.56 -0.43 8.02
N SER A 229 17.44 -1.08 8.36
CA SER A 229 17.14 -1.43 9.74
C SER A 229 18.38 -2.06 10.40
N SER A 230 18.83 -1.45 11.50
CA SER A 230 20.00 -1.87 12.28
C SER A 230 19.78 -3.19 13.04
N GLY A 231 18.65 -3.87 12.80
CA GLY A 231 18.32 -5.17 13.39
C GLY A 231 19.41 -6.21 13.15
N THR A 232 20.11 -6.56 14.23
CA THR A 232 21.39 -7.28 14.28
C THR A 232 21.35 -8.77 13.91
N THR A 233 20.33 -9.27 13.19
CA THR A 233 20.15 -10.74 13.01
C THR A 233 19.36 -11.15 11.76
N GLY A 234 19.44 -10.38 10.67
CA GLY A 234 18.78 -10.72 9.40
C GLY A 234 19.72 -11.38 8.38
N ASP A 235 19.24 -12.41 7.67
CA ASP A 235 19.86 -12.99 6.47
C ASP A 235 20.29 -11.86 5.50
N PRO A 236 21.57 -11.79 5.09
CA PRO A 236 22.06 -10.80 4.13
C PRO A 236 21.23 -10.71 2.86
N THR A 237 20.68 -11.84 2.39
CA THR A 237 19.81 -11.92 1.22
C THR A 237 18.54 -11.10 1.42
N LEU A 238 17.89 -11.23 2.59
CA LEU A 238 16.69 -10.48 2.92
C LEU A 238 16.98 -8.97 3.00
N LYS A 239 18.16 -8.58 3.50
CA LYS A 239 18.55 -7.16 3.53
C LYS A 239 18.68 -6.58 2.13
N VAL A 240 19.29 -7.31 1.20
CA VAL A 240 19.42 -6.90 -0.21
C VAL A 240 18.03 -6.77 -0.85
N GLU A 241 17.17 -7.76 -0.68
CA GLU A 241 15.82 -7.72 -1.28
C GLU A 241 14.98 -6.56 -0.76
N ARG A 242 15.05 -6.27 0.54
CA ARG A 242 14.38 -5.11 1.14
C ARG A 242 14.89 -3.81 0.56
N LEU A 243 16.20 -3.69 0.36
CA LEU A 243 16.80 -2.52 -0.28
C LEU A 243 16.30 -2.35 -1.70
N VAL A 244 16.20 -3.43 -2.49
CA VAL A 244 15.67 -3.28 -3.86
C VAL A 244 14.20 -2.92 -3.86
N VAL A 245 13.37 -3.47 -2.98
CA VAL A 245 11.95 -3.09 -2.87
C VAL A 245 11.80 -1.59 -2.60
N LYS A 246 12.54 -1.06 -1.62
CA LYS A 246 12.48 0.38 -1.28
C LYS A 246 12.98 1.26 -2.41
N GLU A 247 14.10 0.88 -3.04
CA GLU A 247 14.65 1.63 -4.15
C GLU A 247 13.74 1.58 -5.37
N SER A 248 13.08 0.44 -5.64
CA SER A 248 12.04 0.29 -6.64
C SER A 248 10.86 1.25 -6.39
N TRP A 249 10.41 1.41 -5.14
CA TRP A 249 9.39 2.40 -4.78
C TRP A 249 9.87 3.84 -5.02
N ARG A 250 11.14 4.14 -4.70
CA ARG A 250 11.73 5.47 -4.95
C ARG A 250 11.78 5.79 -6.45
N LEU A 251 12.16 4.81 -7.28
CA LEU A 251 12.18 4.95 -8.74
C LEU A 251 10.76 5.06 -9.33
N ALA A 252 9.80 4.28 -8.82
CA ALA A 252 8.40 4.39 -9.20
C ALA A 252 7.83 5.80 -8.87
N ALA A 253 8.20 6.38 -7.73
CA ALA A 253 7.82 7.75 -7.38
C ALA A 253 8.36 8.79 -8.38
N TYR A 254 9.58 8.61 -8.90
CA TYR A 254 10.10 9.48 -9.96
C TYR A 254 9.35 9.31 -11.28
N VAL A 255 9.03 8.08 -11.69
CA VAL A 255 8.21 7.84 -12.88
C VAL A 255 6.85 8.53 -12.73
N TYR A 256 6.20 8.38 -11.57
CA TYR A 256 4.92 9.02 -11.31
C TYR A 256 5.02 10.55 -11.28
N LEU A 257 6.07 11.11 -10.69
CA LEU A 257 6.33 12.54 -10.74
C LEU A 257 6.46 13.04 -12.19
N TYR A 258 7.25 12.36 -13.02
CA TYR A 258 7.51 12.85 -14.37
C TYR A 258 6.35 12.59 -15.34
N MET A 259 5.84 11.38 -15.39
CA MET A 259 4.79 11.01 -16.34
C MET A 259 3.40 11.38 -15.83
N GLY A 260 3.13 11.19 -14.53
CA GLY A 260 1.85 11.50 -13.92
C GLY A 260 1.66 12.99 -13.69
N LEU A 261 2.59 13.67 -13.01
CA LEU A 261 2.44 15.10 -12.69
C LEU A 261 2.93 16.03 -13.81
N CYS A 262 4.09 15.76 -14.42
CA CYS A 262 4.61 16.66 -15.46
C CYS A 262 4.07 16.34 -16.86
N GLY A 263 3.29 15.28 -17.03
CA GLY A 263 2.80 14.83 -18.35
C GLY A 263 3.91 14.43 -19.32
N ALA A 264 5.08 14.04 -18.82
CA ALA A 264 6.19 13.58 -19.66
C ALA A 264 5.86 12.23 -20.31
N ASP A 265 6.43 11.98 -21.49
CA ASP A 265 6.29 10.70 -22.17
C ASP A 265 7.48 9.75 -21.89
N THR A 266 7.43 8.55 -22.46
CA THR A 266 8.47 7.52 -22.30
C THR A 266 9.82 7.88 -22.95
N ARG A 267 9.89 8.98 -23.71
CA ARG A 267 11.10 9.47 -24.39
C ARG A 267 11.80 10.57 -23.59
N ASP A 268 11.15 11.16 -22.59
CA ASP A 268 11.79 12.12 -21.68
C ASP A 268 13.05 11.51 -21.05
N ALA A 269 14.17 12.22 -21.15
CA ALA A 269 15.48 11.74 -20.70
C ALA A 269 15.48 11.35 -19.21
N ARG A 270 14.68 12.01 -18.37
CA ARG A 270 14.53 11.70 -16.95
C ARG A 270 13.79 10.37 -16.77
N VAL A 271 12.72 10.15 -17.52
CA VAL A 271 11.94 8.90 -17.51
C VAL A 271 12.81 7.73 -17.97
N VAL A 272 13.50 7.88 -19.10
CA VAL A 272 14.42 6.86 -19.64
C VAL A 272 15.53 6.52 -18.63
N LYS A 273 16.08 7.53 -17.94
CA LYS A 273 17.11 7.32 -16.92
C LYS A 273 16.59 6.48 -15.75
N VAL A 274 15.41 6.83 -15.23
CA VAL A 274 14.78 6.14 -14.09
C VAL A 274 14.40 4.71 -14.46
N GLN A 275 13.82 4.50 -15.64
CA GLN A 275 13.48 3.16 -16.14
C GLN A 275 14.73 2.26 -16.25
N LYS A 276 15.82 2.77 -16.83
CA LYS A 276 17.09 2.02 -16.91
C LYS A 276 17.67 1.69 -15.54
N GLN A 277 17.55 2.60 -14.57
CA GLN A 277 17.97 2.33 -13.19
C GLN A 277 17.13 1.22 -12.56
N PHE A 278 15.82 1.22 -12.81
CA PHE A 278 14.92 0.19 -12.32
C PHE A 278 15.23 -1.20 -12.90
N MET A 279 15.45 -1.30 -14.22
CA MET A 279 15.80 -2.59 -14.83
C MET A 279 17.12 -3.14 -14.28
N ARG A 280 18.15 -2.30 -14.14
CA ARG A 280 19.43 -2.71 -13.53
C ARG A 280 19.28 -3.17 -12.09
N LEU A 281 18.42 -2.51 -11.32
CA LEU A 281 18.11 -2.89 -9.95
C LEU A 281 17.40 -4.26 -9.93
N LEU A 282 16.45 -4.46 -10.83
CA LEU A 282 15.67 -5.68 -10.95
C LEU A 282 16.55 -6.90 -11.28
N ASP A 283 17.60 -6.71 -12.08
CA ASP A 283 18.59 -7.74 -12.42
C ASP A 283 19.42 -8.22 -11.22
N THR A 284 19.49 -7.44 -10.13
CA THR A 284 20.24 -7.81 -8.92
C THR A 284 19.52 -8.85 -8.05
N VAL A 285 18.23 -9.08 -8.28
CA VAL A 285 17.41 -10.02 -7.51
C VAL A 285 16.81 -11.08 -8.42
N ARG A 286 16.86 -12.33 -7.97
CA ARG A 286 16.30 -13.45 -8.73
C ARG A 286 14.77 -13.32 -8.82
N PRO A 287 14.16 -13.63 -9.98
CA PRO A 287 12.71 -13.79 -10.09
C PRO A 287 12.23 -14.89 -9.15
N ARG A 288 11.33 -14.51 -8.24
CA ARG A 288 10.69 -15.41 -7.26
C ARG A 288 9.62 -14.63 -6.52
N ARG A 289 8.66 -15.35 -5.92
CA ARG A 289 7.54 -14.74 -5.19
C ARG A 289 7.95 -13.57 -4.28
N ASN A 290 9.03 -13.71 -3.52
CA ASN A 290 9.67 -12.59 -2.83
C ASN A 290 11.04 -12.34 -3.51
N PRO A 291 11.33 -11.15 -4.06
CA PRO A 291 10.67 -9.89 -3.73
C PRO A 291 9.48 -9.53 -4.65
N ASP A 292 9.14 -10.33 -5.67
CA ASP A 292 8.23 -9.90 -6.73
C ASP A 292 6.84 -9.47 -6.26
N SER A 293 6.28 -10.10 -5.22
CA SER A 293 5.00 -9.71 -4.64
C SER A 293 5.01 -8.30 -4.01
N PHE A 294 6.19 -7.77 -3.66
CA PHE A 294 6.38 -6.40 -3.18
C PHE A 294 6.77 -5.43 -4.31
N LEU A 295 7.13 -5.98 -5.48
CA LEU A 295 7.51 -5.20 -6.65
C LEU A 295 6.37 -5.04 -7.65
N THR A 296 5.23 -5.70 -7.47
CA THR A 296 4.06 -5.63 -8.36
C THR A 296 3.69 -4.20 -8.73
N ILE A 297 3.44 -3.32 -7.75
CA ILE A 297 3.05 -1.93 -8.04
C ILE A 297 4.20 -1.12 -8.66
N PRO A 298 5.44 -1.16 -8.13
CA PRO A 298 6.57 -0.54 -8.81
C PRO A 298 6.78 -1.00 -10.27
N MET A 299 6.62 -2.30 -10.55
CA MET A 299 6.72 -2.87 -11.90
C MET A 299 5.60 -2.36 -12.81
N MET A 300 4.38 -2.20 -12.31
CA MET A 300 3.26 -1.63 -13.08
C MET A 300 3.54 -0.16 -13.45
N ILE A 301 3.92 0.66 -12.46
CA ILE A 301 4.23 2.08 -12.68
C ILE A 301 5.37 2.25 -13.69
N VAL A 302 6.47 1.50 -13.52
CA VAL A 302 7.63 1.56 -14.44
C VAL A 302 7.32 0.88 -15.78
N GLY A 303 6.42 -0.10 -15.81
CA GLY A 303 5.95 -0.76 -17.03
C GLY A 303 5.35 0.24 -18.01
N ILE A 304 4.57 1.20 -17.52
CA ILE A 304 4.03 2.33 -18.33
C ILE A 304 5.17 3.16 -18.95
N ALA A 305 6.27 3.33 -18.23
CA ALA A 305 7.45 4.05 -18.70
C ALA A 305 8.35 3.24 -19.66
N THR A 306 8.06 1.95 -19.86
CA THR A 306 8.97 1.03 -20.56
C THR A 306 8.53 0.84 -22.01
N SER A 307 9.37 1.27 -22.95
CA SER A 307 9.10 1.17 -24.41
C SER A 307 9.83 0.01 -25.11
N SER A 308 10.81 -0.61 -24.45
CA SER A 308 11.58 -1.74 -25.01
C SER A 308 10.76 -3.03 -24.90
N PRO A 309 10.48 -3.75 -26.01
CA PRO A 309 9.74 -5.01 -25.96
C PRO A 309 10.40 -6.07 -25.07
N ALA A 310 11.73 -6.08 -24.99
CA ALA A 310 12.49 -7.01 -24.14
C ALA A 310 12.30 -6.69 -22.65
N ASP A 311 12.36 -5.40 -22.28
CA ASP A 311 12.16 -4.97 -20.90
C ASP A 311 10.69 -5.17 -20.48
N GLN A 312 9.73 -4.86 -21.36
CA GLN A 312 8.31 -5.13 -21.14
C GLN A 312 8.07 -6.62 -20.90
N SER A 313 8.64 -7.49 -21.75
CA SER A 313 8.53 -8.95 -21.59
C SER A 313 9.11 -9.41 -20.25
N THR A 314 10.22 -8.82 -19.81
CA THR A 314 10.84 -9.12 -18.51
C THR A 314 9.94 -8.73 -17.35
N LEU A 315 9.34 -7.53 -17.38
CA LEU A 315 8.41 -7.06 -16.35
C LEU A 315 7.15 -7.93 -16.30
N LEU A 316 6.53 -8.21 -17.45
CA LEU A 316 5.34 -9.05 -17.55
C LEU A 316 5.59 -10.48 -17.06
N ALA A 317 6.73 -11.08 -17.43
CA ALA A 317 7.09 -12.41 -16.95
C ALA A 317 7.23 -12.46 -15.42
N ARG A 318 7.79 -11.42 -14.79
CA ARG A 318 7.88 -11.35 -13.32
C ARG A 318 6.51 -11.11 -12.68
N LEU A 319 5.70 -10.22 -13.25
CA LEU A 319 4.33 -9.98 -12.77
C LEU A 319 3.49 -11.25 -12.83
N TRP A 320 3.46 -11.96 -13.96
CA TRP A 320 2.73 -13.24 -14.08
C TRP A 320 3.31 -14.37 -13.25
N GLY A 321 4.57 -14.25 -12.80
CA GLY A 321 5.14 -15.12 -11.76
C GLY A 321 4.54 -14.93 -10.37
N VAL A 322 3.81 -13.82 -10.15
CA VAL A 322 3.05 -13.54 -8.92
C VAL A 322 1.61 -14.01 -9.10
N SER A 323 1.17 -14.91 -8.23
CA SER A 323 -0.15 -15.56 -8.29
C SER A 323 -1.31 -14.56 -8.43
N GLU A 324 -1.22 -13.47 -7.67
CA GLU A 324 -2.21 -12.40 -7.61
C GLU A 324 -2.33 -11.59 -8.91
N CYS A 325 -1.35 -11.68 -9.83
CA CYS A 325 -1.37 -11.00 -11.13
C CYS A 325 -1.69 -11.94 -12.30
N SER A 326 -1.53 -13.25 -12.10
CA SER A 326 -1.82 -14.27 -13.14
C SER A 326 -3.29 -14.70 -13.21
N ARG A 327 -4.07 -14.49 -12.15
CA ARG A 327 -5.45 -14.95 -12.04
C ARG A 327 -6.41 -13.89 -12.58
N LEU A 328 -7.29 -14.25 -13.51
CA LEU A 328 -8.32 -13.34 -14.03
C LEU A 328 -9.24 -12.83 -12.92
N GLY A 329 -9.61 -11.55 -13.00
CA GLY A 329 -10.54 -10.91 -12.08
C GLY A 329 -9.92 -10.53 -10.73
N THR A 330 -8.60 -10.54 -10.62
CA THR A 330 -7.87 -9.95 -9.49
C THR A 330 -7.36 -8.56 -9.86
N MET A 331 -7.22 -7.69 -8.85
CA MET A 331 -6.67 -6.34 -9.01
C MET A 331 -5.30 -6.34 -9.69
N GLY A 332 -4.43 -7.30 -9.36
CA GLY A 332 -3.12 -7.40 -9.98
C GLY A 332 -3.14 -7.81 -11.46
N ASN A 333 -4.22 -8.44 -11.92
CA ASN A 333 -4.40 -8.84 -13.31
C ASN A 333 -5.13 -7.76 -14.13
N ASP A 334 -6.03 -7.01 -13.49
CA ASP A 334 -6.77 -5.91 -14.12
C ASP A 334 -5.88 -4.69 -14.46
N MET A 335 -4.76 -4.53 -13.75
CA MET A 335 -3.79 -3.43 -13.92
C MET A 335 -2.70 -3.76 -14.95
#